data_AF-A0A967NYK9-F1
#
_entry.id   AF-A0A967NYK9-F1
#
_cell.length_a   1.000
_cell.length_b   1.000
_cell.length_c   1.000
_cell.angle_alpha   90.00
_cell.angle_beta   90.00
_cell.angle_gamma   90.00
#
_symmetry.space_group_name_H-M   'P 1'
#
loop_
_entity.id
_entity.type
_entity.pdbx_description
1 polymer ?
#
loop_
_entity_poly.entity_id
_entity_poly.type
_entity_poly.pdbx_seq_one_letter_code
_entity_poly.pdbx_strand_id
1 'polypeptide(L)' 'TDQLALMTPPLNGSLSVLAERFMQAFGSQNHIAWDLLSPEWIRRGSLASYGHEVIPDYDLENTQYILSFGADFLEMHLS' A
#
# COMPACT_ATOMS: atom_id res chain seq x y z
N THR A 1 10.18 -15.59 22.84
CA THR A 1 10.98 -15.84 21.61
C THR A 1 10.89 -14.62 20.71
N ASP A 2 11.20 -13.45 21.28
CA ASP A 2 10.78 -12.11 20.79
C ASP A 2 12.00 -11.22 20.43
N GLN A 3 13.09 -11.80 19.91
CA GLN A 3 14.36 -11.07 19.86
C GLN A 3 14.56 -10.18 18.63
N LEU A 4 13.71 -10.27 17.61
CA LEU A 4 13.88 -9.52 16.37
C LEU A 4 12.55 -9.07 15.78
N ALA A 5 12.43 -7.78 15.50
CA ALA A 5 11.39 -7.20 14.67
C ALA A 5 12.05 -6.41 13.53
N LEU A 6 11.45 -6.45 12.35
CA LEU A 6 11.90 -5.71 11.18
C LEU A 6 10.77 -4.78 10.76
N MET A 7 11.01 -3.48 10.73
CA MET A 7 10.05 -2.50 10.22
C MET A 7 10.58 -1.91 8.92
N THR A 8 9.77 -1.95 7.87
CA THR A 8 10.13 -1.46 6.53
C THR A 8 8.94 -0.73 5.91
N PRO A 9 9.15 0.10 4.87
CA PRO A 9 8.11 0.35 3.89
C PRO A 9 7.63 -0.98 3.24
N PRO A 10 6.48 -0.99 2.55
CA PRO A 10 6.08 -2.11 1.71
C PRO A 10 7.19 -2.45 0.72
N LEU A 11 7.76 -3.65 0.85
CA LEU A 11 8.80 -4.14 -0.06
C LEU A 11 8.15 -4.97 -1.18
N ASN A 12 8.76 -4.95 -2.35
CA ASN A 12 8.32 -5.72 -3.51
C ASN A 12 9.49 -6.47 -4.16
N GLY A 13 9.15 -7.43 -5.03
CA GLY A 13 10.12 -8.20 -5.81
C GLY A 13 11.16 -8.93 -4.95
N SER A 14 12.41 -8.96 -5.41
CA SER A 14 13.49 -9.70 -4.74
C SER A 14 13.79 -9.20 -3.32
N LEU A 15 13.53 -7.92 -3.02
CA LEU A 15 13.82 -7.35 -1.71
C LEU A 15 12.79 -7.80 -0.65
N SER A 16 11.51 -7.99 -1.03
CA SER A 16 10.53 -8.59 -0.13
C SER A 16 10.90 -10.03 0.21
N VAL A 17 11.29 -10.81 -0.81
CA VAL A 17 11.74 -12.20 -0.63
C VAL A 17 12.98 -12.28 0.27
N LEU A 18 13.92 -11.33 0.14
CA LEU A 18 15.10 -11.27 0.99
C LEU A 18 14.71 -10.99 2.46
N ALA A 19 13.84 -10.01 2.70
CA ALA A 19 13.38 -9.66 4.04
C ALA A 19 12.63 -10.83 4.70
N GLU A 20 11.77 -11.52 3.96
CA GLU A 20 11.07 -12.73 4.43
C GLU A 20 12.05 -13.83 4.82
N ARG A 21 13.02 -14.15 3.96
CA ARG A 21 14.04 -15.18 4.23
C ARG A 21 14.91 -14.83 5.43
N PHE A 22 15.28 -13.56 5.57
CA PHE A 22 16.02 -13.07 6.73
C PHE A 22 15.23 -13.31 8.01
N MET A 23 13.97 -12.87 8.07
CA MET A 23 13.13 -13.04 9.26
C MET A 23 12.88 -14.53 9.59
N GLN A 24 12.66 -15.36 8.57
CA GLN A 24 12.55 -16.82 8.71
C GLN A 24 13.81 -17.46 9.29
N ALA A 25 15.00 -17.05 8.85
CA ALA A 25 16.27 -17.58 9.37
C ALA A 25 16.48 -17.28 10.86
N PHE A 26 15.92 -16.18 11.35
CA PHE A 26 15.89 -15.82 12.77
C PHE A 26 14.68 -16.37 13.53
N GLY A 27 13.78 -17.11 12.85
CA GLY A 27 12.57 -17.66 13.45
C GLY A 27 11.56 -16.60 13.90
N SER A 28 11.63 -15.38 13.37
CA SER A 28 10.74 -14.28 13.74
C SER A 28 9.65 -14.05 12.69
N GLN A 29 8.43 -13.78 13.16
CA GLN A 29 7.29 -13.40 12.32
C GLN A 29 7.01 -11.90 12.38
N ASN A 30 7.84 -11.13 13.09
CA ASN A 30 7.60 -9.71 13.39
C ASN A 30 8.12 -8.79 12.28
N HIS A 31 7.79 -9.10 11.01
CA HIS A 31 8.03 -8.17 9.90
C HIS A 31 6.82 -7.26 9.73
N ILE A 32 7.01 -5.97 9.98
CA ILE A 32 5.97 -4.94 9.92
C ILE A 32 6.25 -4.06 8.71
N ALA A 33 5.43 -4.20 7.67
CA ALA A 33 5.42 -3.27 6.55
C ALA A 33 4.47 -2.10 6.88
N TRP A 34 5.00 -0.88 6.89
CA TRP A 34 4.23 0.33 7.18
C TRP A 34 4.58 1.46 6.24
N ASP A 35 3.55 2.12 5.71
CA ASP A 35 3.66 3.31 4.87
C ASP A 35 2.72 4.40 5.38
N LEU A 36 3.31 5.53 5.77
CA LEU A 36 2.61 6.69 6.33
C LEU A 36 1.68 7.38 5.33
N LEU A 37 1.97 7.25 4.03
CA LEU A 37 1.23 7.92 2.96
C LEU A 37 0.36 6.93 2.16
N SER A 38 0.26 5.67 2.62
CA SER A 38 -0.49 4.65 1.90
C SER A 38 -1.98 5.02 1.79
N PRO A 39 -2.59 4.87 0.59
CA PRO A 39 -4.00 5.19 0.38
C PRO A 39 -4.90 4.02 0.83
N GLU A 40 -4.72 3.53 2.06
CA GLU A 40 -5.44 2.37 2.57
C GLU A 40 -6.96 2.61 2.58
N TRP A 41 -7.36 3.85 2.84
CA TRP A 41 -8.75 4.27 2.79
C TRP A 41 -9.41 4.05 1.42
N ILE A 42 -8.66 4.19 0.31
CA ILE A 42 -9.15 3.89 -1.04
C ILE A 42 -9.41 2.39 -1.20
N ARG A 43 -8.44 1.55 -0.83
CA ARG A 43 -8.56 0.09 -0.93
C ARG A 43 -9.73 -0.44 -0.09
N ARG A 44 -9.87 0.05 1.14
CA ARG A 44 -10.98 -0.30 2.04
C ARG A 44 -12.33 0.17 1.51
N GLY A 45 -12.38 1.38 0.95
CA GLY A 45 -13.58 1.90 0.28
C GLY A 45 -13.99 1.05 -0.93
N SER A 46 -13.02 0.65 -1.75
CA SER A 46 -13.24 -0.26 -2.87
C SER A 46 -13.72 -1.64 -2.41
N LEU A 47 -13.13 -2.20 -1.35
CA LEU A 47 -13.59 -3.46 -0.78
C LEU A 47 -15.05 -3.37 -0.31
N ALA A 48 -15.39 -2.30 0.40
CA ALA A 48 -16.75 -2.08 0.89
C ALA A 48 -17.78 -1.87 -0.24
N SER A 49 -17.36 -1.26 -1.35
CA SER A 49 -18.24 -0.91 -2.47
C SER A 49 -18.36 -2.01 -3.52
N TYR A 50 -17.25 -2.70 -3.82
CA TYR A 50 -17.10 -3.59 -4.97
C TYR A 50 -16.58 -4.99 -4.60
N GLY A 51 -16.24 -5.25 -3.33
CA GLY A 51 -15.75 -6.56 -2.88
C GLY A 51 -14.27 -6.84 -3.19
N HIS A 52 -13.52 -5.85 -3.68
CA HIS A 52 -12.11 -5.98 -4.03
C HIS A 52 -11.26 -4.83 -3.47
N GLU A 53 -10.10 -5.15 -2.89
CA GLU A 53 -9.12 -4.17 -2.41
C GLU A 53 -8.25 -3.67 -3.56
N VAL A 54 -8.77 -2.71 -4.33
CA VAL A 54 -8.07 -2.10 -5.47
C VAL A 54 -8.00 -0.59 -5.34
N ILE A 55 -6.97 0.01 -5.94
CA ILE A 55 -6.91 1.44 -6.22
C ILE A 55 -7.42 1.62 -7.65
N PRO A 56 -8.43 2.47 -7.89
CA PRO A 56 -8.94 2.69 -9.23
C PRO A 56 -7.97 3.52 -10.08
N ASP A 57 -7.84 3.16 -11.35
CA ASP A 57 -7.19 3.97 -12.36
C ASP A 57 -8.18 5.02 -12.88
N TYR A 58 -7.86 6.30 -12.71
CA TYR A 58 -8.71 7.41 -13.16
C TYR A 58 -8.31 7.88 -14.56
N ASP A 59 -9.21 7.74 -15.54
CA ASP A 59 -9.01 8.25 -16.90
C ASP A 59 -9.39 9.73 -17.00
N LEU A 60 -8.44 10.59 -16.63
CA LEU A 60 -8.63 12.04 -16.68
C LEU A 60 -8.58 12.58 -18.12
N GLU A 61 -7.94 11.88 -19.06
CA GLU A 61 -7.86 12.30 -20.47
C GLU A 61 -9.25 12.33 -21.12
N ASN A 62 -10.10 11.36 -20.80
CA ASN A 62 -11.46 11.25 -21.35
C ASN A 62 -12.55 11.86 -20.45
N THR A 63 -12.18 12.71 -19.49
CA THR A 63 -13.12 13.32 -18.53
C THR A 63 -13.38 14.80 -18.84
N GLN A 64 -14.64 15.22 -18.92
CA GLN A 64 -15.02 16.63 -19.18
C GLN A 64 -15.11 17.48 -17.90
N TYR A 65 -15.49 16.86 -16.78
CA TYR A 65 -15.66 17.52 -15.48
C TYR A 65 -15.26 16.60 -14.35
N ILE A 66 -14.59 17.15 -13.33
CA ILE A 66 -14.18 16.43 -12.13
C ILE A 66 -14.91 17.04 -10.93
N LEU A 67 -15.59 16.20 -10.14
CA LEU A 67 -16.11 16.54 -8.83
C LEU A 67 -15.25 15.86 -7.76
N SER A 68 -14.45 16.65 -7.03
CA SER A 68 -13.52 16.15 -6.01
C SER A 68 -14.02 16.45 -4.60
N PHE A 69 -13.96 15.44 -3.72
CA PHE A 69 -14.25 15.57 -2.29
C PHE A 69 -12.99 15.33 -1.47
N GLY A 70 -12.21 16.39 -1.24
CA GLY A 70 -10.95 16.28 -0.48
C GLY A 70 -9.91 15.36 -1.11
N ALA A 71 -10.06 15.02 -2.41
CA ALA A 71 -9.10 14.20 -3.13
C ALA A 71 -8.00 15.08 -3.71
N ASP A 72 -6.78 14.63 -3.53
CA ASP A 72 -5.56 15.29 -3.98
C ASP A 72 -4.94 14.51 -5.15
N PHE A 73 -5.54 14.68 -6.34
CA PHE A 73 -5.10 14.01 -7.56
C PHE A 73 -3.75 14.52 -8.09
N LEU A 74 -3.32 15.71 -7.68
CA LEU A 74 -2.19 16.41 -8.29
C LEU A 74 -0.92 16.37 -7.44
N GLU A 75 -1.03 16.43 -6.10
CA GLU A 75 0.15 16.47 -5.23
C GLU A 75 0.56 15.08 -4.70
N MET A 76 -0.40 14.17 -4.48
CA MET A 76 -0.11 12.86 -3.83
C MET A 76 -0.04 11.66 -4.78
N HIS A 77 -0.54 11.75 -6.01
CA HIS A 77 -0.83 10.57 -6.84
C HIS A 77 0.21 10.22 -7.91
N LEU A 78 1.35 10.91 -8.00
CA LEU A 78 2.32 10.77 -9.10
C LEU A 78 3.81 10.75 -8.72
N SER A 79 4.18 10.43 -7.47
CA SER A 79 5.59 10.13 -7.13
C SER A 79 5.80 8.66 -6.80
#